data_AF-I4CRD2-F1
#
_entry.id   AF-I4CRD2-F1
#
_cell.length_a   1.000
_cell.length_b   1.000
_cell.length_c   1.000
_cell.angle_alpha   90.00
_cell.angle_beta   90.00
_cell.angle_gamma   90.00
#
_symmetry.space_group_name_H-M   'P 1'
#
loop_
_entity.id
_entity.type
_entity.pdbx_description
1 polymer ?
#
loop_
_entity_poly.entity_id
_entity_poly.type
_entity_poly.pdbx_seq_one_letter_code
_entity_poly.pdbx_strand_id
1 'polypeptide(L)'
;MAYINNYREPIELAQGATTASLSLPDGEYRLTLTNSASAAWEIVDAVVASGSATLTRAVEGTSDQSWPTGSTIYCAVTAGQLNAMANPGESGVIVSNGPPTETPPAVGAIHVSTLATLERACVAVGTRGPEDWLPLSVLPPLNGYEATSAESSYSIERSAKEISVYSPYQQTGAFSVVLTMPAWEASPLGFSLLIEPQPSASVVTKLDLSALLPPGRALVGEAQDFGSGATLDLVGTVLSITTSERVIVSRLILEYGETEVWFSLEIRPAAALPAFIPLG
;
A
#
# COMPACT_ATOMS: atom_id res chain seq x y z
N MET A 1 -23.13 -7.64 -3.12
CA MET A 1 -23.82 -8.25 -1.96
C MET A 1 -23.99 -7.23 -0.84
N ALA A 2 -25.21 -7.03 -0.36
CA ALA A 2 -25.55 -6.10 0.71
C ALA A 2 -25.53 -6.80 2.08
N TYR A 3 -25.02 -6.14 3.12
CA TYR A 3 -25.01 -6.65 4.49
C TYR A 3 -26.04 -5.90 5.33
N ILE A 4 -26.94 -6.65 5.96
CA ILE A 4 -27.88 -6.12 6.94
C ILE A 4 -27.57 -6.72 8.30
N ASN A 5 -27.45 -5.87 9.31
CA ASN A 5 -27.24 -6.32 10.68
C ASN A 5 -28.51 -7.03 11.19
N ASN A 6 -28.34 -8.27 11.65
CA ASN A 6 -29.34 -9.01 12.44
C ASN A 6 -30.69 -9.31 11.73
N TYR A 7 -30.69 -9.62 10.43
CA TYR A 7 -31.90 -10.09 9.75
C TYR A 7 -32.19 -11.56 10.08
N ARG A 8 -33.44 -11.84 10.50
CA ARG A 8 -33.99 -13.17 10.78
C ARG A 8 -35.51 -13.13 10.65
N GLU A 9 -36.10 -14.03 9.86
CA GLU A 9 -37.56 -14.20 9.85
C GLU A 9 -37.98 -15.67 9.65
N PRO A 10 -39.21 -16.05 10.07
CA PRO A 10 -39.76 -17.37 9.79
C PRO A 10 -39.93 -17.60 8.29
N ILE A 11 -39.73 -18.83 7.83
CA ILE A 11 -39.97 -19.20 6.44
C ILE A 11 -40.54 -20.60 6.33
N GLU A 12 -41.35 -20.81 5.29
CA GLU A 12 -41.74 -22.12 4.81
C GLU A 12 -41.46 -22.16 3.31
N LEU A 13 -40.69 -23.16 2.87
CA LEU A 13 -40.18 -23.21 1.51
C LEU A 13 -40.12 -24.66 1.03
N ALA A 14 -40.80 -24.96 -0.07
CA ALA A 14 -40.72 -26.27 -0.70
C ALA A 14 -39.32 -26.52 -1.28
N GLN A 15 -38.94 -27.80 -1.41
CA GLN A 15 -37.76 -28.18 -2.18
C GLN A 15 -37.94 -27.70 -3.64
N GLY A 16 -36.87 -27.15 -4.24
CA GLY A 16 -36.91 -26.62 -5.61
C GLY A 16 -37.61 -25.27 -5.76
N ALA A 17 -38.10 -24.66 -4.68
CA ALA A 17 -38.69 -23.33 -4.76
C ALA A 17 -37.62 -22.28 -5.13
N THR A 18 -37.90 -21.52 -6.20
CA THR A 18 -37.01 -20.50 -6.77
C THR A 18 -37.37 -19.08 -6.34
N THR A 19 -38.42 -18.91 -5.53
CA THR A 19 -38.86 -17.60 -5.05
C THR A 19 -39.33 -17.66 -3.61
N ALA A 20 -39.11 -16.58 -2.85
CA ALA A 20 -39.68 -16.38 -1.52
C ALA A 20 -40.05 -14.91 -1.29
N SER A 21 -41.08 -14.65 -0.49
CA SER A 21 -41.35 -13.29 0.00
C SER A 21 -40.45 -13.02 1.19
N LEU A 22 -39.61 -11.98 1.10
CA LEU A 22 -38.66 -11.63 2.16
C LEU A 22 -38.84 -10.17 2.58
N SER A 23 -38.80 -9.92 3.89
CA SER A 23 -38.86 -8.56 4.45
C SER A 23 -37.50 -7.86 4.39
N LEU A 24 -36.86 -7.87 3.23
CA LEU A 24 -35.55 -7.27 2.96
C LEU A 24 -35.71 -6.09 1.97
N PRO A 25 -34.84 -5.06 2.05
CA PRO A 25 -34.68 -4.08 0.98
C PRO A 25 -34.27 -4.74 -0.34
N ASP A 26 -34.41 -3.99 -1.43
CA ASP A 26 -33.94 -4.44 -2.74
C ASP A 26 -32.42 -4.63 -2.73
N GLY A 27 -31.95 -5.75 -3.29
CA GLY A 27 -30.53 -6.07 -3.33
C GLY A 27 -30.21 -7.55 -3.43
N GLU A 28 -28.91 -7.86 -3.44
CA GLU A 28 -28.38 -9.21 -3.46
C GLU A 28 -27.87 -9.62 -2.08
N TYR A 29 -28.31 -10.77 -1.61
CA TYR A 29 -28.02 -11.29 -0.27
C TYR A 29 -27.60 -12.76 -0.32
N ARG A 30 -26.72 -13.14 0.60
CA ARG A 30 -26.46 -14.55 0.94
C ARG A 30 -27.08 -14.85 2.29
N LEU A 31 -27.98 -15.83 2.32
CA LEU A 31 -28.82 -16.14 3.48
C LEU A 31 -28.67 -17.62 3.86
N THR A 32 -28.91 -17.91 5.14
CA THR A 32 -28.92 -19.27 5.68
C THR A 32 -30.34 -19.64 6.07
N LEU A 33 -30.80 -20.79 5.58
CA LEU A 33 -32.02 -21.47 6.00
C LEU A 33 -31.66 -22.49 7.08
N THR A 34 -32.49 -22.59 8.12
CA THR A 34 -32.35 -23.65 9.13
C THR A 34 -33.69 -24.09 9.69
N ASN A 35 -33.73 -25.32 10.20
CA ASN A 35 -34.92 -25.87 10.83
C ASN A 35 -35.03 -25.38 12.29
N SER A 36 -36.17 -25.64 12.91
CA SER A 36 -36.43 -25.21 14.30
C SER A 36 -35.43 -25.77 15.31
N ALA A 37 -34.83 -26.93 15.02
CA ALA A 37 -33.81 -27.57 15.86
C ALA A 37 -32.38 -27.08 15.57
N SER A 38 -32.18 -26.23 14.55
CA SER A 38 -30.84 -25.84 14.04
C SER A 38 -29.93 -27.02 13.68
N ALA A 39 -30.52 -28.16 13.32
CA ALA A 39 -29.82 -29.42 13.02
C ALA A 39 -29.54 -29.61 11.53
N ALA A 40 -30.16 -28.81 10.67
CA ALA A 40 -29.94 -28.78 9.23
C ALA A 40 -29.83 -27.33 8.76
N TRP A 41 -29.01 -27.09 7.73
CA TRP A 41 -28.91 -25.79 7.09
C TRP A 41 -28.77 -25.90 5.58
N GLU A 42 -29.15 -24.83 4.89
CA GLU A 42 -28.87 -24.59 3.48
C GLU A 42 -28.46 -23.14 3.31
N ILE A 43 -27.54 -22.88 2.40
CA ILE A 43 -27.13 -21.53 2.04
C ILE A 43 -27.77 -21.23 0.68
N VAL A 44 -28.33 -20.03 0.55
CA VAL A 44 -29.00 -19.56 -0.67
C VAL A 44 -28.53 -18.15 -1.03
N ASP A 45 -28.48 -17.87 -2.32
CA ASP A 45 -28.37 -16.50 -2.83
C ASP A 45 -29.77 -15.97 -3.17
N ALA A 46 -30.07 -14.76 -2.74
CA ALA A 46 -31.36 -14.11 -2.89
C ALA A 46 -31.19 -12.75 -3.58
N VAL A 47 -31.88 -12.56 -4.71
CA VAL A 47 -32.01 -11.26 -5.37
C VAL A 47 -33.40 -10.72 -5.05
N VAL A 48 -33.48 -9.76 -4.13
CA VAL A 48 -34.72 -9.16 -3.64
C VAL A 48 -35.07 -7.96 -4.51
N ALA A 49 -36.30 -7.95 -5.03
CA ALA A 49 -36.89 -6.82 -5.71
C ALA A 49 -38.35 -6.67 -5.27
N SER A 50 -38.69 -5.50 -4.72
CA SER A 50 -40.04 -5.18 -4.25
C SER A 50 -40.61 -6.22 -3.26
N GLY A 51 -39.77 -6.70 -2.33
CA GLY A 51 -40.15 -7.67 -1.29
C GLY A 51 -40.28 -9.13 -1.76
N SER A 52 -39.97 -9.42 -3.03
CA SER A 52 -39.89 -10.79 -3.55
C SER A 52 -38.45 -11.12 -3.92
N ALA A 53 -37.97 -12.26 -3.44
CA ALA A 53 -36.64 -12.76 -3.70
C ALA A 53 -36.67 -13.84 -4.79
N THR A 54 -35.80 -13.71 -5.79
CA THR A 54 -35.40 -14.83 -6.65
C THR A 54 -34.27 -15.58 -5.96
N LEU A 55 -34.41 -16.90 -5.80
CA LEU A 55 -33.50 -17.74 -5.03
C LEU A 55 -32.65 -18.63 -5.93
N THR A 56 -31.34 -18.63 -5.67
CA THR A 56 -30.44 -19.70 -6.07
C THR A 56 -30.19 -20.59 -4.85
N ARG A 57 -30.68 -21.83 -4.92
CA ARG A 57 -30.66 -22.81 -3.84
C ARG A 57 -29.33 -23.58 -3.78
N ALA A 58 -29.10 -24.30 -2.68
CA ALA A 58 -28.00 -25.25 -2.54
C ALA A 58 -26.59 -24.68 -2.83
N VAL A 59 -26.29 -23.47 -2.39
CA VAL A 59 -24.94 -22.89 -2.60
C VAL A 59 -23.95 -23.36 -1.52
N GLU A 60 -22.66 -23.14 -1.77
CA GLU A 60 -21.56 -23.52 -0.87
C GLU A 60 -21.54 -25.01 -0.48
N GLY A 61 -21.96 -25.89 -1.40
CA GLY A 61 -21.97 -27.33 -1.18
C GLY A 61 -23.10 -27.81 -0.25
N THR A 62 -24.05 -26.95 0.10
CA THR A 62 -25.29 -27.36 0.78
C THR A 62 -26.26 -28.05 -0.18
N SER A 63 -27.36 -28.60 0.33
CA SER A 63 -28.36 -29.31 -0.47
C SER A 63 -29.71 -28.59 -0.45
N ASP A 64 -30.37 -28.53 -1.59
CA ASP A 64 -31.76 -28.06 -1.70
C ASP A 64 -32.69 -29.08 -1.04
N GLN A 65 -33.39 -28.62 -0.01
CA GLN A 65 -34.30 -29.42 0.79
C GLN A 65 -35.58 -28.64 1.12
N SER A 66 -36.58 -29.37 1.63
CA SER A 66 -37.81 -28.76 2.12
C SER A 66 -37.60 -28.11 3.48
N TRP A 67 -38.11 -26.89 3.64
CA TRP A 67 -38.11 -26.12 4.88
C TRP A 67 -39.55 -25.98 5.37
N PRO A 68 -40.03 -26.90 6.23
CA PRO A 68 -41.39 -26.87 6.74
C PRO A 68 -41.60 -25.71 7.71
N THR A 69 -42.84 -25.49 8.13
CA THR A 69 -43.22 -24.52 9.16
C THR A 69 -42.31 -24.61 10.39
N GLY A 70 -41.88 -23.45 10.89
CA GLY A 70 -40.92 -23.35 12.00
C GLY A 70 -39.45 -23.27 11.56
N SER A 71 -39.19 -23.38 10.25
CA SER A 71 -37.90 -23.02 9.67
C SER A 71 -37.68 -21.51 9.71
N THR A 72 -36.43 -21.10 9.62
CA THR A 72 -36.01 -19.70 9.69
C THR A 72 -35.03 -19.40 8.56
N ILE A 73 -35.16 -18.23 7.95
CA ILE A 73 -34.13 -17.63 7.08
C ILE A 73 -33.46 -16.46 7.80
N TYR A 74 -32.14 -16.34 7.70
CA TYR A 74 -31.40 -15.27 8.37
C TYR A 74 -30.10 -14.93 7.64
N CYS A 75 -29.59 -13.74 7.90
CA CYS A 75 -28.28 -13.30 7.41
C CYS A 75 -27.22 -13.73 8.43
N ALA A 76 -26.25 -14.54 7.99
CA ALA A 76 -25.09 -14.91 8.79
C ALA A 76 -23.84 -14.94 7.91
N VAL A 77 -22.69 -14.80 8.56
CA VAL A 77 -21.40 -14.96 7.89
C VAL A 77 -21.16 -16.45 7.65
N THR A 78 -21.11 -16.85 6.39
CA THR A 78 -20.86 -18.22 5.93
C THR A 78 -19.37 -18.53 5.81
N ALA A 79 -19.02 -19.82 5.73
CA ALA A 79 -17.64 -20.24 5.51
C ALA A 79 -17.12 -19.80 4.13
N GLY A 80 -17.97 -19.76 3.10
CA GLY A 80 -17.59 -19.19 1.80
C GLY A 80 -17.31 -17.69 1.87
N GLN A 81 -18.11 -16.93 2.61
CA GLN A 81 -17.83 -15.50 2.86
C GLN A 81 -16.57 -15.28 3.68
N LEU A 82 -16.33 -16.07 4.74
CA LEU A 82 -15.06 -16.03 5.48
C LEU A 82 -13.89 -16.42 4.60
N ASN A 83 -14.04 -17.43 3.73
CA ASN A 83 -13.01 -17.81 2.78
C ASN A 83 -12.78 -16.74 1.72
N ALA A 84 -13.79 -15.98 1.30
CA ALA A 84 -13.59 -14.84 0.41
C ALA A 84 -12.86 -13.68 1.10
N MET A 85 -13.10 -13.48 2.40
CA MET A 85 -12.39 -12.51 3.23
C MET A 85 -10.96 -12.97 3.55
N ALA A 86 -10.75 -14.26 3.81
CA ALA A 86 -9.49 -14.86 4.27
C ALA A 86 -8.59 -15.32 3.11
N ASN A 87 -9.19 -15.69 1.98
CA ASN A 87 -8.53 -15.89 0.69
C ASN A 87 -8.97 -14.76 -0.22
N PRO A 88 -8.34 -13.58 -0.07
CA PRO A 88 -8.63 -12.39 -0.84
C PRO A 88 -8.15 -12.54 -2.29
N GLY A 89 -8.51 -13.62 -2.99
CA GLY A 89 -8.31 -13.75 -4.43
C GLY A 89 -8.87 -12.54 -5.22
N GLU A 90 -9.66 -11.70 -4.56
CA GLU A 90 -10.12 -10.38 -5.01
C GLU A 90 -9.91 -9.23 -3.99
N SER A 91 -9.39 -9.49 -2.78
CA SER A 91 -9.48 -8.56 -1.62
C SER A 91 -8.13 -8.23 -0.95
N GLY A 92 -7.14 -7.84 -1.73
CA GLY A 92 -6.12 -6.87 -1.33
C GLY A 92 -5.06 -7.21 -0.27
N VAL A 93 -5.26 -8.09 0.72
CA VAL A 93 -4.28 -8.24 1.82
C VAL A 93 -3.20 -9.29 1.51
N ILE A 94 -1.94 -8.87 1.43
CA ILE A 94 -0.75 -9.68 1.16
C ILE A 94 0.10 -9.71 2.43
N VAL A 95 0.58 -10.87 2.85
CA VAL A 95 1.47 -11.01 4.00
C VAL A 95 2.78 -11.66 3.56
N SER A 96 3.92 -11.03 3.79
CA SER A 96 5.23 -11.56 3.38
C SER A 96 6.36 -11.19 4.35
N ASN A 97 7.49 -11.88 4.23
CA ASN A 97 8.68 -11.62 5.05
C ASN A 97 9.59 -10.55 4.42
N GLY A 98 9.15 -9.30 4.42
CA GLY A 98 9.90 -8.16 3.86
C GLY A 98 8.98 -7.09 3.26
N PRO A 99 9.55 -6.00 2.70
CA PRO A 99 8.76 -5.01 1.97
C PRO A 99 8.21 -5.60 0.66
N PRO A 100 7.11 -5.05 0.11
CA PRO A 100 6.59 -5.52 -1.18
C PRO A 100 7.56 -5.20 -2.32
N THR A 101 7.95 -6.22 -3.09
CA THR A 101 8.80 -6.10 -4.30
C THR A 101 8.01 -6.26 -5.60
N GLU A 102 6.79 -6.78 -5.50
CA GLU A 102 5.92 -7.06 -6.63
C GLU A 102 4.90 -5.93 -6.87
N THR A 103 4.39 -5.86 -8.10
CA THR A 103 3.32 -4.93 -8.47
C THR A 103 2.04 -5.24 -7.67
N PRO A 104 1.34 -4.23 -7.12
CA PRO A 104 0.10 -4.48 -6.41
C PRO A 104 -0.97 -5.15 -7.30
N PRO A 105 -1.74 -6.11 -6.76
CA PRO A 105 -2.76 -6.80 -7.53
C PRO A 105 -4.01 -5.94 -7.79
N ALA A 106 -4.26 -4.93 -6.94
CA ALA A 106 -5.39 -4.00 -7.05
C ALA A 106 -5.10 -2.72 -6.25
N VAL A 107 -5.74 -1.61 -6.63
CA VAL A 107 -5.79 -0.40 -5.79
C VAL A 107 -6.51 -0.72 -4.48
N GLY A 108 -5.98 -0.26 -3.35
CA GLY A 108 -6.50 -0.56 -2.02
C GLY A 108 -6.01 -1.89 -1.44
N ALA A 109 -5.20 -2.66 -2.18
CA ALA A 109 -4.48 -3.79 -1.61
C ALA A 109 -3.64 -3.34 -0.41
N ILE A 110 -3.51 -4.18 0.62
CA ILE A 110 -2.71 -3.93 1.80
C ILE A 110 -1.60 -4.97 1.84
N HIS A 111 -0.34 -4.55 1.93
CA HIS A 111 0.77 -5.47 2.16
C HIS A 111 1.22 -5.36 3.63
N VAL A 112 1.33 -6.46 4.35
CA VAL A 112 1.83 -6.52 5.73
C VAL A 112 3.15 -7.31 5.75
N SER A 113 4.23 -6.64 6.11
CA SER A 113 5.54 -7.25 6.33
C SER A 113 5.58 -7.90 7.71
N THR A 114 5.94 -9.18 7.77
CA THR A 114 6.16 -9.93 9.02
C THR A 114 7.61 -9.94 9.47
N LEU A 115 8.49 -9.27 8.72
CA LEU A 115 9.89 -9.18 9.12
C LEU A 115 9.96 -8.30 10.37
N ALA A 116 10.39 -8.86 11.51
CA ALA A 116 10.32 -8.21 12.81
C ALA A 116 11.02 -6.82 12.87
N THR A 117 12.03 -6.61 12.04
CA THR A 117 12.72 -5.32 11.94
C THR A 117 12.00 -4.30 11.05
N LEU A 118 11.06 -4.76 10.22
CA LEU A 118 10.35 -4.00 9.20
C LEU A 118 8.83 -4.24 9.28
N GLU A 119 8.27 -4.38 10.48
CA GLU A 119 6.83 -4.55 10.69
C GLU A 119 6.08 -3.33 10.13
N ARG A 120 5.58 -3.47 8.90
CA ARG A 120 5.03 -2.38 8.11
C ARG A 120 3.81 -2.84 7.37
N ALA A 121 2.80 -1.99 7.37
CA ALA A 121 1.69 -2.10 6.45
C ALA A 121 1.88 -1.08 5.32
N CYS A 122 1.67 -1.50 4.08
CA CYS A 122 1.59 -0.63 2.91
C CYS A 122 0.18 -0.74 2.32
N VAL A 123 -0.30 0.31 1.67
CA VAL A 123 -1.53 0.31 0.86
C VAL A 123 -1.19 0.62 -0.59
N ALA A 124 -1.80 -0.10 -1.52
CA ALA A 124 -1.64 0.12 -2.94
C ALA A 124 -2.46 1.34 -3.39
N VAL A 125 -1.81 2.30 -4.02
CA VAL A 125 -2.45 3.47 -4.64
C VAL A 125 -2.55 3.35 -6.17
N GLY A 126 -1.96 2.30 -6.73
CA GLY A 126 -1.90 1.99 -8.15
C GLY A 126 -1.63 0.50 -8.38
N THR A 127 -1.42 0.12 -9.65
CA THR A 127 -1.18 -1.27 -10.11
C THR A 127 -0.15 -1.35 -11.25
N ARG A 128 0.64 -0.29 -11.45
CA ARG A 128 1.61 -0.17 -12.56
C ARG A 128 2.96 -0.77 -12.20
N GLY A 129 3.37 -0.67 -10.94
CA GLY A 129 4.65 -1.21 -10.49
C GLY A 129 4.75 -1.30 -8.97
N PRO A 130 5.85 -1.86 -8.44
CA PRO A 130 6.09 -1.94 -7.00
C PRO A 130 6.15 -0.56 -6.32
N GLU A 131 6.42 0.50 -7.08
CA GLU A 131 6.35 1.88 -6.60
C GLU A 131 4.97 2.35 -6.14
N ASP A 132 3.89 1.64 -6.48
CA ASP A 132 2.52 1.98 -6.10
C ASP A 132 2.15 1.51 -4.68
N TRP A 133 3.06 0.86 -3.97
CA TRP A 133 2.90 0.56 -2.54
C TRP A 133 3.28 1.77 -1.68
N LEU A 134 2.29 2.33 -0.97
CA LEU A 134 2.47 3.45 -0.05
C LEU A 134 2.56 2.94 1.40
N PRO A 135 3.63 3.22 2.17
CA PRO A 135 3.69 2.85 3.58
C PRO A 135 2.63 3.58 4.41
N LEU A 136 1.95 2.86 5.32
CA LEU A 136 0.97 3.40 6.26
C LEU A 136 1.60 3.86 7.58
N SER A 137 2.82 3.42 7.89
CA SER A 137 3.53 3.76 9.13
C SER A 137 4.69 4.73 8.87
N VAL A 138 4.96 5.60 9.85
CA VAL A 138 6.03 6.61 9.81
C VAL A 138 7.35 6.07 10.40
N LEU A 139 7.61 4.79 10.18
CA LEU A 139 8.80 4.13 10.74
C LEU A 139 10.09 4.70 10.09
N PRO A 140 11.24 4.61 10.79
CA PRO A 140 12.51 5.14 10.26
C PRO A 140 12.89 4.46 8.94
N PRO A 141 13.61 5.16 8.04
CA PRO A 141 13.88 4.67 6.69
C PRO A 141 14.45 3.27 6.64
N LEU A 142 13.91 2.46 5.71
CA LEU A 142 14.27 1.05 5.53
C LEU A 142 15.67 0.86 4.96
N ASN A 143 16.08 1.76 4.06
CA ASN A 143 17.31 1.60 3.29
C ASN A 143 18.34 2.63 3.74
N GLY A 144 19.29 2.21 4.56
CA GLY A 144 20.41 3.04 5.01
C GLY A 144 21.61 2.90 4.10
N TYR A 145 22.12 4.01 3.58
CA TYR A 145 23.31 4.08 2.76
C TYR A 145 24.34 4.99 3.42
N GLU A 146 25.51 4.43 3.72
CA GLU A 146 26.57 5.16 4.40
C GLU A 146 27.48 5.88 3.40
N ALA A 147 27.83 7.13 3.67
CA ALA A 147 28.81 7.89 2.90
C ALA A 147 30.25 7.49 3.31
N THR A 148 30.63 6.24 3.05
CA THR A 148 31.87 5.61 3.55
C THR A 148 33.18 6.19 2.97
N SER A 149 33.11 7.00 1.92
CA SER A 149 34.28 7.57 1.25
C SER A 149 33.99 8.97 0.69
N ALA A 150 34.98 9.58 0.04
CA ALA A 150 34.81 10.87 -0.64
C ALA A 150 33.70 10.84 -1.70
N GLU A 151 33.45 9.68 -2.33
CA GLU A 151 32.34 9.46 -3.25
C GLU A 151 31.90 7.99 -3.23
N SER A 152 30.77 7.69 -2.58
CA SER A 152 30.14 6.36 -2.56
C SER A 152 28.97 6.34 -3.55
N SER A 153 28.73 5.21 -4.22
CA SER A 153 27.63 5.08 -5.20
C SER A 153 26.77 3.86 -4.90
N TYR A 154 25.44 4.04 -4.96
CA TYR A 154 24.45 3.02 -4.65
C TYR A 154 23.33 3.01 -5.68
N SER A 155 22.91 1.82 -6.10
CA SER A 155 21.70 1.64 -6.90
C SER A 155 20.50 1.44 -5.99
N ILE A 156 19.44 2.21 -6.21
CA ILE A 156 18.22 2.16 -5.42
C ILE A 156 17.24 1.16 -6.04
N GLU A 157 16.67 0.29 -5.20
CA GLU A 157 15.63 -0.66 -5.64
C GLU A 157 14.32 0.07 -5.97
N ARG A 158 13.53 -0.46 -6.91
CA ARG A 158 12.22 0.14 -7.29
C ARG A 158 11.25 0.30 -6.11
N SER A 159 11.28 -0.65 -5.18
CA SER A 159 10.47 -0.69 -3.96
C SER A 159 10.95 0.25 -2.86
N ALA A 160 12.18 0.78 -2.95
CA ALA A 160 12.73 1.66 -1.92
C ALA A 160 12.03 3.04 -1.95
N LYS A 161 11.21 3.30 -0.93
CA LYS A 161 10.53 4.60 -0.73
C LYS A 161 11.12 5.44 0.38
N GLU A 162 11.78 4.80 1.33
CA GLU A 162 12.40 5.49 2.44
C GLU A 162 13.88 5.16 2.46
N ILE A 163 14.67 6.20 2.26
CA ILE A 163 16.11 6.14 2.14
C ILE A 163 16.71 7.00 3.26
N SER A 164 17.77 6.51 3.91
CA SER A 164 18.63 7.33 4.76
C SER A 164 20.03 7.36 4.18
N VAL A 165 20.61 8.56 4.10
CA VAL A 165 22.01 8.78 3.78
C VAL A 165 22.66 9.43 4.99
N TYR A 166 23.73 8.83 5.51
CA TYR A 166 24.42 9.35 6.69
C TYR A 166 25.93 9.37 6.49
N SER A 167 26.61 10.33 7.13
CA SER A 167 28.07 10.34 7.18
C SER A 167 28.59 9.41 8.29
N PRO A 168 29.77 8.79 8.11
CA PRO A 168 30.35 7.89 9.10
C PRO A 168 30.53 8.54 10.47
N TYR A 169 30.35 7.76 11.53
CA TYR A 169 30.48 8.24 12.90
C TYR A 169 31.89 8.78 13.17
N GLN A 170 31.97 9.94 13.85
CA GLN A 170 33.23 10.62 14.22
C GLN A 170 34.12 11.08 13.05
N GLN A 171 33.63 11.07 11.81
CA GLN A 171 34.39 11.65 10.70
C GLN A 171 34.02 13.10 10.44
N THR A 172 35.01 13.87 9.97
CA THR A 172 34.89 15.29 9.64
C THR A 172 35.17 15.50 8.16
N GLY A 173 34.60 16.57 7.59
CA GLY A 173 34.83 16.95 6.19
C GLY A 173 33.59 16.81 5.31
N ALA A 174 33.83 16.78 4.00
CA ALA A 174 32.79 16.68 2.98
C ALA A 174 32.73 15.25 2.43
N PHE A 175 31.54 14.67 2.46
CA PHE A 175 31.25 13.35 1.89
C PHE A 175 30.33 13.49 0.70
N SER A 176 30.45 12.62 -0.30
CA SER A 176 29.53 12.56 -1.41
C SER A 176 28.94 11.16 -1.59
N VAL A 177 27.64 11.11 -1.87
CA VAL A 177 26.91 9.89 -2.17
C VAL A 177 26.14 10.08 -3.47
N VAL A 178 26.28 9.14 -4.40
CA VAL A 178 25.49 9.05 -5.63
C VAL A 178 24.44 7.97 -5.45
N LEU A 179 23.17 8.34 -5.48
CA LEU A 179 22.04 7.42 -5.53
C LEU A 179 21.53 7.34 -6.96
N THR A 180 21.73 6.19 -7.61
CA THR A 180 21.15 5.91 -8.92
C THR A 180 19.71 5.47 -8.74
N MET A 181 18.78 6.34 -9.12
CA MET A 181 17.35 6.07 -9.00
C MET A 181 16.93 5.05 -10.07
N PRO A 182 15.98 4.15 -9.78
CA PRO A 182 15.51 3.19 -10.75
C PRO A 182 14.54 3.84 -11.75
N ALA A 183 14.27 3.17 -12.86
CA ALA A 183 13.23 3.57 -13.81
C ALA A 183 11.84 3.29 -13.20
N TRP A 184 11.28 4.28 -12.51
CA TRP A 184 9.89 4.24 -12.06
C TRP A 184 8.94 4.54 -13.23
N GLU A 185 7.89 3.73 -13.34
CA GLU A 185 6.82 3.86 -14.34
C GLU A 185 5.68 4.77 -13.83
N ALA A 186 5.69 5.08 -12.53
CA ALA A 186 4.77 6.00 -11.88
C ALA A 186 5.51 6.91 -10.89
N SER A 187 4.90 8.04 -10.52
CA SER A 187 5.45 8.91 -9.48
C SER A 187 5.61 8.11 -8.18
N PRO A 188 6.78 8.17 -7.52
CA PRO A 188 7.06 7.40 -6.31
C PRO A 188 6.36 8.02 -5.09
N LEU A 189 5.03 7.92 -5.03
CA LEU A 189 4.26 8.50 -3.93
C LEU A 189 4.77 7.94 -2.58
N GLY A 190 4.95 8.84 -1.61
CA GLY A 190 5.55 8.50 -0.32
C GLY A 190 7.08 8.41 -0.32
N PHE A 191 7.76 8.80 -1.41
CA PHE A 191 9.23 8.92 -1.40
C PHE A 191 9.69 9.89 -0.30
N SER A 192 10.66 9.41 0.48
CA SER A 192 11.30 10.10 1.58
C SER A 192 12.79 9.76 1.60
N LEU A 193 13.62 10.80 1.59
CA LEU A 193 15.07 10.68 1.71
C LEU A 193 15.51 11.51 2.91
N LEU A 194 16.02 10.84 3.92
CA LEU A 194 16.61 11.45 5.11
C LEU A 194 18.12 11.59 4.88
N ILE A 195 18.67 12.79 5.08
CA ILE A 195 20.11 13.03 5.01
C ILE A 195 20.57 13.45 6.41
N GLU A 196 21.51 12.69 6.98
CA GLU A 196 21.97 12.82 8.37
C GLU A 196 23.50 13.03 8.43
N PRO A 197 23.98 14.26 8.19
CA PRO A 197 25.36 14.61 8.47
C PRO A 197 25.66 14.53 9.97
N GLN A 198 26.87 14.12 10.34
CA GLN A 198 27.39 14.30 11.70
C GLN A 198 27.65 15.79 11.97
N PRO A 199 27.67 16.27 13.22
CA PRO A 199 27.80 17.70 13.56
C PRO A 199 29.05 18.43 13.04
N SER A 200 30.03 17.70 12.48
CA SER A 200 31.28 18.24 11.92
C SER A 200 31.52 17.77 10.48
N ALA A 201 30.47 17.28 9.83
CA ALA A 201 30.49 16.78 8.46
C ALA A 201 29.48 17.55 7.60
N SER A 202 29.73 17.56 6.30
CA SER A 202 28.75 17.94 5.28
C SER A 202 28.57 16.76 4.33
N VAL A 203 27.35 16.57 3.86
CA VAL A 203 27.00 15.50 2.92
C VAL A 203 26.45 16.12 1.65
N VAL A 204 27.03 15.72 0.52
CA VAL A 204 26.53 15.99 -0.83
C VAL A 204 25.84 14.73 -1.34
N THR A 205 24.51 14.71 -1.31
CA THR A 205 23.72 13.62 -1.88
C THR A 205 23.33 13.97 -3.31
N LYS A 206 23.81 13.17 -4.27
CA LYS A 206 23.52 13.29 -5.70
C LYS A 206 22.46 12.25 -6.06
N LEU A 207 21.30 12.70 -6.52
CA LEU A 207 20.26 11.84 -7.08
C LEU A 207 20.45 11.78 -8.59
N ASP A 208 20.91 10.64 -9.09
CA ASP A 208 20.97 10.40 -10.53
C ASP A 208 19.60 9.90 -11.01
N LEU A 209 18.91 10.80 -11.71
CA LEU A 209 17.55 10.64 -12.21
C LEU A 209 17.54 10.19 -13.69
N SER A 210 18.69 9.82 -14.26
CA SER A 210 18.81 9.45 -15.68
C SER A 210 17.87 8.31 -16.08
N ALA A 211 17.68 7.32 -15.21
CA ALA A 211 16.79 6.19 -15.47
C ALA A 211 15.29 6.56 -15.51
N LEU A 212 14.91 7.73 -14.96
CA LEU A 212 13.53 8.22 -14.98
C LEU A 212 13.16 8.89 -16.30
N LEU A 213 14.15 9.18 -17.16
CA LEU A 213 13.94 9.88 -18.41
C LEU A 213 13.78 8.90 -19.57
N PRO A 214 12.63 8.93 -20.27
CA PRO A 214 12.54 8.33 -21.59
C PRO A 214 13.62 8.91 -22.53
N PRO A 215 14.14 8.12 -23.49
CA PRO A 215 15.15 8.59 -24.43
C PRO A 215 14.74 9.90 -25.11
N GLY A 216 15.65 10.89 -25.09
CA GLY A 216 15.46 12.18 -25.74
C GLY A 216 14.67 13.22 -24.96
N ARG A 217 14.30 12.96 -23.70
CA ARG A 217 13.64 13.94 -22.83
C ARG A 217 14.62 14.64 -21.90
N ALA A 218 14.35 15.92 -21.65
CA ALA A 218 15.05 16.69 -20.62
C ALA A 218 14.38 16.52 -19.25
N LEU A 219 15.18 16.58 -18.20
CA LEU A 219 14.67 16.76 -16.83
C LEU A 219 14.61 18.25 -16.53
N VAL A 220 13.44 18.73 -16.14
CA VAL A 220 13.23 20.10 -15.67
C VAL A 220 12.49 20.03 -14.34
N GLY A 221 12.62 21.06 -13.50
CA GLY A 221 11.90 21.04 -12.24
C GLY A 221 12.40 22.06 -11.26
N GLU A 222 11.81 21.99 -10.08
CA GLU A 222 12.17 22.83 -8.96
C GLU A 222 12.30 22.00 -7.68
N ALA A 223 13.18 22.47 -6.80
CA ALA A 223 13.29 21.97 -5.45
C ALA A 223 13.06 23.16 -4.50
N GLN A 224 12.13 22.99 -3.57
CA GLN A 224 11.75 24.02 -2.61
C GLN A 224 12.38 23.71 -1.24
N ASP A 225 13.19 24.62 -0.72
CA ASP A 225 13.72 24.54 0.65
C ASP A 225 12.84 25.33 1.63
N PHE A 226 12.32 24.65 2.65
CA PHE A 226 11.52 25.23 3.73
C PHE A 226 12.38 25.54 4.96
N GLY A 227 13.54 26.18 4.75
CA GLY A 227 14.42 26.65 5.82
C GLY A 227 15.34 25.59 6.39
N SER A 228 15.69 24.57 5.61
CA SER A 228 16.69 23.56 6.00
C SER A 228 18.13 24.09 5.88
N GLY A 229 18.35 25.11 5.04
CA GLY A 229 19.71 25.62 4.75
C GLY A 229 20.48 24.73 3.78
N ALA A 230 19.84 23.71 3.20
CA ALA A 230 20.42 22.90 2.15
C ALA A 230 20.60 23.72 0.86
N THR A 231 21.67 23.42 0.13
CA THR A 231 21.89 23.97 -1.21
C THR A 231 21.60 22.93 -2.27
N LEU A 232 21.03 23.37 -3.39
CA LEU A 232 20.50 22.53 -4.45
C LEU A 232 21.13 22.94 -5.78
N ASP A 233 21.59 21.94 -6.54
CA ASP A 233 22.17 22.16 -7.86
C ASP A 233 21.75 21.03 -8.81
N LEU A 234 21.23 21.37 -9.98
CA LEU A 234 20.81 20.40 -11.00
C LEU A 234 21.72 20.52 -12.22
N VAL A 235 22.50 19.47 -12.48
CA VAL A 235 23.39 19.40 -13.64
C VAL A 235 22.98 18.20 -14.49
N GLY A 236 22.36 18.47 -15.64
CA GLY A 236 21.80 17.43 -16.50
C GLY A 236 20.71 16.64 -15.79
N THR A 237 20.98 15.38 -15.49
CA THR A 237 20.03 14.47 -14.80
C THR A 237 20.36 14.24 -13.33
N VAL A 238 21.36 14.95 -12.80
CA VAL A 238 21.84 14.74 -11.43
C VAL A 238 21.46 15.93 -10.57
N LEU A 239 20.61 15.70 -9.57
CA LEU A 239 20.25 16.67 -8.55
C LEU A 239 21.18 16.50 -7.34
N SER A 240 22.01 17.50 -7.05
CA SER A 240 22.89 17.54 -5.90
C SER A 240 22.24 18.30 -4.75
N ILE A 241 22.24 17.70 -3.56
CA ILE A 241 21.72 18.26 -2.31
C ILE A 241 22.89 18.31 -1.32
N THR A 242 23.34 19.51 -0.97
CA THR A 242 24.45 19.70 -0.02
C THR A 242 23.93 20.27 1.29
N THR A 243 24.23 19.61 2.41
CA THR A 243 23.80 20.03 3.74
C THR A 243 24.81 19.65 4.82
N SER A 244 24.91 20.46 5.88
CA SER A 244 25.58 20.13 7.14
C SER A 244 24.58 19.83 8.27
N GLU A 245 23.29 20.03 8.01
CA GLU A 245 22.20 19.81 8.95
C GLU A 245 21.38 18.59 8.52
N ARG A 246 20.62 18.06 9.47
CA ARG A 246 19.71 16.95 9.22
C ARG A 246 18.50 17.44 8.42
N VAL A 247 18.29 16.88 7.24
CA VAL A 247 17.18 17.29 6.36
C VAL A 247 16.38 16.09 5.88
N ILE A 248 15.10 16.32 5.64
CA ILE A 248 14.22 15.37 4.96
C ILE A 248 13.83 15.94 3.61
N VAL A 249 14.13 15.16 2.59
CA VAL A 249 13.69 15.35 1.22
C VAL A 249 12.42 14.53 1.07
N SER A 250 11.34 15.18 0.67
CA SER A 250 10.02 14.56 0.57
C SER A 250 9.31 15.02 -0.69
N ARG A 251 8.22 14.34 -1.02
CA ARG A 251 7.29 14.74 -2.09
C ARG A 251 8.01 14.86 -3.45
N LEU A 252 8.82 13.86 -3.81
CA LEU A 252 9.31 13.74 -5.18
C LEU A 252 8.14 13.41 -6.11
N ILE A 253 7.66 14.42 -6.83
CA ILE A 253 6.60 14.29 -7.83
C ILE A 253 7.27 14.28 -9.20
N LEU A 254 6.85 13.34 -10.06
CA LEU A 254 7.27 13.25 -11.45
C LEU A 254 6.05 13.42 -12.36
N GLU A 255 6.10 14.40 -13.25
CA GLU A 255 5.09 14.64 -14.27
C GLU A 255 5.71 14.41 -15.65
N TYR A 256 5.17 13.45 -16.40
CA TYR A 256 5.72 13.05 -17.69
C TYR A 256 5.03 13.84 -18.80
N GLY A 257 5.69 14.88 -19.32
CA GLY A 257 5.28 15.63 -20.50
C GLY A 257 5.68 14.94 -21.80
N GLU A 258 5.39 15.56 -22.95
CA GLU A 258 5.76 14.99 -24.27
C GLU A 258 7.27 15.06 -24.53
N THR A 259 7.89 16.19 -24.19
CA THR A 259 9.30 16.51 -24.47
C THR A 259 10.19 16.55 -23.23
N GLU A 260 9.60 16.61 -22.05
CA GLU A 260 10.29 16.77 -20.78
C GLU A 260 9.63 15.95 -19.68
N VAL A 261 10.40 15.66 -18.62
CA VAL A 261 9.87 15.16 -17.35
C VAL A 261 10.06 16.28 -16.34
N TRP A 262 8.96 16.74 -15.76
CA TRP A 262 8.96 17.76 -14.73
C TRP A 262 9.06 17.10 -13.36
N PHE A 263 9.95 17.59 -12.49
CA PHE A 263 10.03 17.16 -11.10
C PHE A 263 9.74 18.30 -10.11
N SER A 264 9.13 17.95 -8.99
CA SER A 264 9.05 18.78 -7.80
C SER A 264 9.59 18.01 -6.61
N LEU A 265 10.31 18.69 -5.74
CA LEU A 265 10.88 18.11 -4.53
C LEU A 265 10.82 19.13 -3.39
N GLU A 266 10.44 18.68 -2.20
CA GLU A 266 10.41 19.51 -0.99
C GLU A 266 11.53 19.10 -0.03
N ILE A 267 12.25 20.08 0.51
CA ILE A 267 13.28 19.87 1.53
C ILE A 267 12.87 20.60 2.80
N ARG A 268 12.93 19.91 3.93
CA ARG A 268 12.58 20.44 5.23
C ARG A 268 13.66 20.09 6.26
N PRO A 269 13.84 20.89 7.31
CA PRO A 269 14.56 20.44 8.50
C PRO A 269 13.93 19.16 9.03
N ALA A 270 14.74 18.13 9.29
CA ALA A 270 14.25 16.95 9.97
C ALA A 270 14.25 17.21 11.48
N ALA A 271 13.06 17.23 12.10
CA ALA A 271 12.95 17.33 13.56
C ALA A 271 13.86 16.28 14.21
N ALA A 272 14.64 16.65 15.22
CA ALA A 272 15.54 15.73 15.91
C ALA A 272 14.77 14.48 16.33
N LEU A 273 15.06 13.34 15.69
CA LEU A 273 14.66 12.06 16.26
C LEU A 273 15.48 11.86 17.54
N PRO A 274 14.96 11.13 18.53
CA PRO A 274 15.82 10.62 19.60
C PRO A 274 17.01 9.93 18.95
N ALA A 275 18.22 10.27 19.40
CA ALA A 275 19.47 9.84 18.77
C ALA A 275 19.39 8.34 18.40
N PHE A 276 19.59 8.03 17.12
CA PHE A 276 19.70 6.66 16.66
C PHE A 276 20.90 6.04 17.39
N ILE A 277 20.63 5.15 18.34
CA ILE A 277 21.67 4.35 18.99
C ILE A 277 21.98 3.24 17.98
N PRO A 278 23.18 3.21 17.38
CA PRO A 278 23.55 2.12 16.50
C PRO A 278 23.45 0.82 17.29
N LEU A 279 22.67 -0.14 16.78
CA LEU A 279 22.74 -1.51 17.29
C LEU A 279 24.11 -2.03 16.89
N GLY A 280 25.01 -2.15 17.87
CA GLY A 280 26.36 -2.71 17.71
C GLY A 280 26.36 -4.21 17.48
#